data_AF-A0A6I3XJT2-F1
#
_entry.id   AF-A0A6I3XJT2-F1
#
_cell.length_a   1.000
_cell.length_b   1.000
_cell.length_c   1.000
_cell.angle_alpha   90.00
_cell.angle_beta   90.00
_cell.angle_gamma   90.00
#
_symmetry.space_group_name_H-M   'P 1'
#
loop_
_entity.id
_entity.type
_entity.pdbx_description
1 polymer ?
#
loop_
_entity_poly.entity_id
_entity_poly.type
_entity_poly.pdbx_seq_one_letter_code
_entity_poly.pdbx_strand_id
1 'polypeptide(L)'
;MNQPLPDERVLTSLRIEVSQYGSGSEATFTMVDEGGEALPAQVTLREGELENLHEVLSKIAAHAAPAAGGLPFGGLEGPRVILGFDDYVTPNFLFYSTFAYPSGEGGYQPVTGRALVTDASLARLVAGLGQVKDAGQGVVDWTVAD
;
A
#
# COMPACT_ATOMS: atom_id res chain seq x y z
N MET A 1 -5.80 26.28 -6.46
CA MET A 1 -4.36 26.09 -6.70
C MET A 1 -3.93 24.90 -5.88
N ASN A 2 -3.76 23.73 -6.50
CA ASN A 2 -3.28 22.53 -5.82
C ASN A 2 -1.77 22.69 -5.66
N GLN A 3 -1.31 23.04 -4.45
CA GLN A 3 0.09 22.87 -4.12
C GLN A 3 0.42 21.37 -4.24
N PRO A 4 1.45 20.98 -5.01
CA PRO A 4 1.96 19.62 -4.91
C PRO A 4 2.34 19.36 -3.45
N LEU A 5 1.93 18.21 -2.92
CA LEU A 5 2.29 17.81 -1.56
C LEU A 5 3.83 17.75 -1.49
N PRO A 6 4.46 18.35 -0.46
CA PRO A 6 5.90 18.57 -0.43
C PRO A 6 6.78 17.32 -0.46
N ASP A 7 6.22 16.12 -0.27
CA ASP A 7 6.96 14.84 -0.20
C ASP A 7 6.37 13.77 -1.14
N GLU A 8 6.24 14.11 -2.43
CA GLU A 8 5.88 13.17 -3.50
C GLU A 8 7.13 12.49 -4.08
N ARG A 9 7.10 11.15 -4.15
CA ARG A 9 8.23 10.31 -4.56
C ARG A 9 7.80 9.33 -5.66
N VAL A 10 8.75 8.88 -6.48
CA VAL A 10 8.53 7.76 -7.40
C VAL A 10 8.69 6.45 -6.63
N LEU A 11 7.62 5.67 -6.54
CA LEU A 11 7.60 4.35 -5.89
C LEU A 11 8.29 3.32 -6.79
N THR A 12 9.22 2.55 -6.24
CA THR A 12 9.90 1.45 -6.97
C THR A 12 9.56 0.07 -6.40
N SER A 13 9.34 -0.04 -5.08
CA SER A 13 8.89 -1.28 -4.46
C SER A 13 8.07 -1.03 -3.19
N LEU A 14 7.25 -2.01 -2.84
CA LEU A 14 6.50 -2.08 -1.59
C LEU A 14 6.71 -3.46 -0.98
N ARG A 15 7.21 -3.49 0.26
CA ARG A 15 7.22 -4.69 1.09
C ARG A 15 6.09 -4.63 2.10
N ILE A 16 5.35 -5.72 2.25
CA ILE A 16 4.28 -5.86 3.25
C ILE A 16 4.58 -7.10 4.08
N GLU A 17 4.88 -6.90 5.35
CA GLU A 17 5.20 -7.97 6.30
C GLU A 17 4.12 -8.07 7.36
N VAL A 18 3.51 -9.24 7.50
CA VAL A 18 2.45 -9.53 8.48
C VAL A 18 2.97 -10.61 9.42
N SER A 19 3.17 -10.26 10.69
CA SER A 19 3.86 -11.15 11.64
C SER A 19 2.98 -12.30 12.13
N GLN A 20 1.69 -12.03 12.37
CA GLN A 20 0.68 -13.01 12.76
C GLN A 20 -0.72 -12.42 12.55
N TYR A 21 -1.62 -13.14 11.90
CA TYR A 21 -2.97 -12.71 11.57
C TYR A 21 -3.99 -13.03 12.70
N GLY A 22 -4.76 -12.01 13.12
CA GLY A 22 -5.67 -12.02 14.29
C GLY A 22 -6.08 -10.60 14.73
N SER A 23 -6.82 -10.47 15.84
CA SER A 23 -7.19 -9.14 16.35
C SER A 23 -5.96 -8.40 16.88
N GLY A 24 -5.65 -7.22 16.33
CA GLY A 24 -4.48 -6.43 16.74
C GLY A 24 -3.17 -6.88 16.09
N SER A 25 -3.25 -7.61 14.97
CA SER A 25 -2.10 -7.94 14.13
C SER A 25 -1.32 -6.70 13.74
N GLU A 26 0.00 -6.81 13.78
CA GLU A 26 0.89 -5.79 13.25
C GLU A 26 1.29 -6.13 11.83
N ALA A 27 1.27 -5.12 10.97
CA ALA A 27 1.85 -5.18 9.65
C ALA A 27 2.87 -4.05 9.47
N THR A 28 3.98 -4.36 8.83
CA THR A 28 4.98 -3.37 8.44
C THR A 28 4.92 -3.21 6.92
N PHE A 29 4.57 -1.99 6.49
CA PHE A 29 4.66 -1.59 5.10
C PHE A 29 5.97 -0.84 4.91
N THR A 30 6.78 -1.22 3.93
CA THR A 30 8.03 -0.54 3.61
C THR A 30 8.00 -0.09 2.16
N MET A 31 7.93 1.21 1.96
CA MET A 31 7.97 1.84 0.66
C MET A 31 9.44 2.11 0.30
N VAL A 32 9.85 1.78 -0.92
CA VAL A 32 11.17 2.17 -1.45
C VAL A 32 10.95 3.09 -2.65
N ASP A 33 11.68 4.19 -2.68
CA ASP A 33 11.63 5.16 -3.78
C ASP A 33 12.72 4.94 -4.84
N GLU A 34 12.76 5.78 -5.87
CA GLU A 34 13.78 5.74 -6.94
C GLU A 34 15.21 6.03 -6.47
N GLY A 35 15.36 6.72 -5.34
CA GLY A 35 16.65 6.95 -4.69
C GLY A 35 17.14 5.74 -3.88
N GLY A 36 16.30 4.72 -3.71
CA GLY A 36 16.56 3.55 -2.88
C GLY A 36 16.33 3.80 -1.39
N GLU A 37 15.71 4.93 -1.01
CA GLU A 37 15.36 5.19 0.38
C GLU A 37 14.19 4.31 0.79
N ALA A 38 14.40 3.51 1.85
CA ALA A 38 13.37 2.65 2.42
C ALA A 38 12.68 3.34 3.60
N LEU A 39 11.37 3.50 3.49
CA LEU A 39 10.51 4.15 4.47
C LEU A 39 9.58 3.10 5.09
N PRO A 40 9.86 2.57 6.29
CA PRO A 40 8.98 1.64 6.98
C PRO A 40 7.85 2.37 7.70
N ALA A 41 6.67 1.78 7.75
CA ALA A 41 5.52 2.20 8.52
C ALA A 41 4.85 0.96 9.13
N GLN A 42 4.95 0.84 10.46
CA GLN A 42 4.26 -0.21 11.21
C GLN A 42 2.85 0.26 11.54
N VAL A 43 1.85 -0.57 11.22
CA VAL A 43 0.44 -0.29 11.47
C VAL A 43 -0.21 -1.49 12.16
N THR A 44 -1.21 -1.21 12.99
CA THR A 44 -2.12 -2.23 13.50
C THR A 44 -3.22 -2.47 12.47
N LEU A 45 -3.38 -3.72 12.06
CA LEU A 45 -4.49 -4.16 11.22
C LEU A 45 -5.71 -4.48 12.07
N ARG A 46 -6.88 -4.09 11.59
CA ARG A 46 -8.17 -4.57 12.09
C ARG A 46 -8.51 -5.91 11.47
N GLU A 47 -9.39 -6.65 12.14
CA GLU A 47 -9.92 -7.91 11.61
C GLU A 47 -10.55 -7.69 10.22
N GLY A 48 -10.16 -8.52 9.24
CA GLY A 48 -10.67 -8.44 7.87
C GLY A 48 -9.96 -7.43 6.96
N GLU A 49 -9.04 -6.58 7.45
CA GLU A 49 -8.40 -5.56 6.61
C GLU A 49 -7.49 -6.17 5.53
N LEU A 50 -6.81 -7.27 5.82
CA LEU A 50 -5.96 -7.97 4.85
C LEU A 50 -6.80 -8.68 3.77
N GLU A 51 -7.91 -9.31 4.15
CA GLU A 51 -8.88 -9.92 3.23
C GLU A 51 -9.49 -8.87 2.32
N ASN A 52 -9.93 -7.74 2.90
CA ASN A 52 -10.50 -6.65 2.15
C ASN A 52 -9.48 -6.05 1.18
N LEU A 53 -8.22 -5.87 1.60
CA LEU A 53 -7.13 -5.45 0.71
C LEU A 53 -6.98 -6.42 -0.47
N HIS A 54 -6.82 -7.71 -0.18
CA HIS A 54 -6.67 -8.72 -1.22
C HIS A 54 -7.88 -8.77 -2.17
N GLU A 55 -9.10 -8.72 -1.65
CA GLU A 55 -10.33 -8.78 -2.44
C GLU A 55 -10.48 -7.56 -3.36
N VAL A 56 -10.28 -6.35 -2.82
CA VAL A 56 -10.37 -5.11 -3.60
C VAL A 56 -9.31 -5.09 -4.69
N LEU A 57 -8.05 -5.41 -4.37
CA LEU A 57 -6.98 -5.46 -5.37
C LEU A 57 -7.23 -6.54 -6.43
N SER A 58 -7.77 -7.71 -6.04
CA SER A 58 -8.14 -8.77 -6.98
C SER A 58 -9.20 -8.30 -7.98
N LYS A 59 -10.23 -7.58 -7.50
CA LYS A 59 -11.29 -7.03 -8.36
C LYS A 59 -10.75 -5.95 -9.31
N ILE A 60 -9.85 -5.09 -8.83
CA ILE A 60 -9.21 -4.07 -9.66
C ILE A 60 -8.31 -4.71 -10.73
N ALA A 61 -7.47 -5.68 -10.35
CA ALA A 61 -6.59 -6.40 -11.27
C ALA A 61 -7.37 -7.18 -12.35
N ALA A 62 -8.58 -7.66 -12.01
CA ALA A 62 -9.48 -8.33 -12.95
C ALA A 62 -10.35 -7.35 -13.77
N HIS A 63 -10.16 -6.02 -13.65
CA HIS A 63 -11.00 -4.99 -14.24
C HIS A 63 -12.49 -5.09 -13.88
N ALA A 64 -12.80 -5.75 -12.77
CA ALA A 64 -14.16 -5.93 -12.25
C ALA A 64 -14.58 -4.81 -11.28
N ALA A 65 -13.65 -3.93 -10.89
CA ALA A 65 -13.89 -2.74 -10.09
C ALA A 65 -13.02 -1.58 -10.62
N PRO A 66 -13.46 -0.31 -10.46
CA PRO A 66 -12.67 0.84 -10.87
C PRO A 66 -11.39 0.95 -10.04
N ALA A 67 -10.29 1.33 -10.69
CA ALA A 67 -9.03 1.67 -10.05
C ALA A 67 -9.10 3.09 -9.46
N ALA A 68 -9.91 3.27 -8.41
CA ALA A 68 -10.10 4.57 -7.78
C ALA A 68 -10.27 4.43 -6.26
N GLY A 69 -9.68 5.36 -5.52
CA GLY A 69 -9.79 5.46 -4.07
C GLY A 69 -8.64 4.81 -3.31
N GLY A 70 -8.69 4.88 -2.00
CA GLY A 70 -7.63 4.43 -1.10
C GLY A 70 -8.13 3.53 0.02
N LEU A 71 -7.31 2.56 0.39
CA LEU A 71 -7.51 1.61 1.48
C LEU A 71 -6.61 2.04 2.65
N PRO A 72 -7.18 2.62 3.72
CA PRO A 72 -6.41 3.07 4.87
C PRO A 72 -6.14 1.94 5.86
N PHE A 73 -4.97 1.97 6.49
CA PHE A 73 -4.52 1.08 7.56
C PHE A 73 -3.91 1.89 8.70
N GLY A 74 -3.99 1.36 9.92
CA GLY A 74 -3.42 1.96 11.12
C GLY A 74 -4.41 2.71 12.01
N GLY A 75 -3.92 3.09 13.19
CA GLY A 75 -4.69 3.72 14.27
C GLY A 75 -4.48 5.23 14.41
N LEU A 76 -5.10 5.80 15.44
CA LEU A 76 -5.00 7.24 15.73
C LEU A 76 -3.65 7.65 16.34
N GLU A 77 -2.99 6.71 17.03
CA GLU A 77 -1.78 6.97 17.84
C GLU A 77 -0.47 6.59 17.13
N GLY A 78 -0.56 6.02 15.92
CA GLY A 78 0.59 5.50 15.17
C GLY A 78 0.62 5.93 13.71
N PRO A 79 1.59 5.42 12.93
CA PRO A 79 1.62 5.59 11.49
C PRO A 79 0.30 5.17 10.83
N ARG A 80 -0.02 5.81 9.71
CA ARG A 80 -1.13 5.43 8.86
C ARG A 80 -0.63 5.18 7.45
N VAL A 81 -1.17 4.15 6.81
CA VAL A 81 -0.81 3.79 5.45
C VAL A 81 -2.08 3.85 4.61
N ILE A 82 -1.99 4.43 3.42
CA ILE A 82 -3.07 4.36 2.43
C ILE A 82 -2.47 3.76 1.16
N LEU A 83 -3.03 2.63 0.71
CA LEU A 83 -2.75 2.09 -0.62
C LEU A 83 -3.92 2.37 -1.53
N GLY A 84 -3.68 2.89 -2.72
CA GLY A 84 -4.79 3.30 -3.57
C GLY A 84 -4.42 3.51 -5.04
N PHE A 85 -5.45 3.90 -5.79
CA PHE A 85 -5.36 4.22 -7.20
C PHE A 85 -6.06 5.53 -7.49
N ASP A 86 -5.47 6.32 -8.37
CA ASP A 86 -6.09 7.55 -8.88
C ASP A 86 -6.94 7.24 -10.14
N ASP A 87 -6.46 6.36 -11.03
CA ASP A 87 -7.16 5.94 -12.25
C ASP A 87 -6.52 4.68 -12.88
N TYR A 88 -7.13 4.15 -13.94
CA TYR A 88 -6.52 3.22 -14.89
C TYR A 88 -6.49 3.84 -16.29
N VAL A 89 -5.29 4.06 -16.81
CA VAL A 89 -5.03 4.53 -18.18
C VAL A 89 -4.25 3.45 -18.89
N THR A 90 -4.94 2.64 -19.70
CA THR A 90 -4.36 1.47 -20.38
C THR A 90 -2.99 1.80 -21.00
N PRO A 91 -1.93 1.03 -20.67
CA PRO A 91 -1.94 -0.25 -19.95
C PRO A 91 -1.62 -0.15 -18.44
N ASN A 92 -1.74 1.02 -17.81
CA ASN A 92 -1.22 1.26 -16.47
C ASN A 92 -2.28 1.70 -15.46
N PHE A 93 -2.17 1.17 -14.24
CA PHE A 93 -2.80 1.68 -13.04
C PHE A 93 -1.97 2.84 -12.47
N LEU A 94 -2.62 3.95 -12.13
CA LEU A 94 -1.99 5.07 -11.41
C LEU A 94 -2.02 4.76 -9.92
N PHE A 95 -1.06 3.99 -9.44
CA PHE A 95 -0.99 3.54 -8.05
C PHE A 95 -0.32 4.59 -7.16
N TYR A 96 -0.82 4.73 -5.94
CA TYR A 96 -0.16 5.50 -4.89
C TYR A 96 -0.12 4.74 -3.56
N SER A 97 0.91 5.06 -2.77
CA SER A 97 1.08 4.62 -1.40
C SER A 97 1.45 5.83 -0.54
N THR A 98 0.61 6.20 0.42
CA THR A 98 0.85 7.32 1.32
C THR A 98 1.11 6.83 2.73
N PHE A 99 2.29 7.12 3.28
CA PHE A 99 2.67 6.83 4.65
C PHE A 99 2.64 8.12 5.45
N ALA A 100 1.74 8.21 6.43
CA ALA A 100 1.61 9.36 7.31
C ALA A 100 2.20 9.04 8.68
N TYR A 101 3.29 9.72 9.01
CA TYR A 101 3.99 9.56 10.29
C TYR A 101 3.49 10.58 11.31
N PRO A 102 3.24 10.19 12.58
CA PRO A 102 2.91 11.15 13.63
C PRO A 102 4.01 12.21 13.74
N SER A 103 3.61 13.48 13.71
CA SER A 103 4.49 14.62 13.94
C SER A 103 4.23 15.26 15.30
N GLY A 104 5.11 16.16 15.74
CA GLY A 104 4.82 17.03 16.88
C GLY A 104 3.48 17.77 16.71
N GLU A 105 2.86 18.13 17.84
CA GLU A 105 1.59 18.88 17.91
C GLU A 105 0.32 18.12 17.48
N GLY A 106 0.38 16.78 17.39
CA GLY A 106 -0.78 15.95 17.01
C GLY A 106 -1.07 15.95 15.50
N GLY A 107 -0.10 16.40 14.69
CA GLY A 107 -0.14 16.37 13.24
C GLY A 107 0.39 15.07 12.65
N TYR A 108 0.36 15.00 11.32
CA TYR A 108 0.98 13.94 10.54
C TYR A 108 1.84 14.54 9.43
N GLN A 109 2.99 13.92 9.17
CA GLN A 109 3.81 14.19 7.99
C GLN A 109 3.61 13.09 6.95
N PRO A 110 2.84 13.34 5.87
CA PRO A 110 2.60 12.34 4.83
C PRO A 110 3.75 12.33 3.82
N VAL A 111 4.20 11.13 3.46
CA VAL A 111 5.07 10.86 2.30
C VAL A 111 4.30 9.99 1.32
N THR A 112 4.21 10.41 0.07
CA THR A 112 3.44 9.68 -0.96
C THR A 112 4.35 9.19 -2.07
N GLY A 113 4.41 7.87 -2.25
CA GLY A 113 5.00 7.25 -3.44
C GLY A 113 3.94 7.02 -4.51
N ARG A 114 4.25 7.35 -5.76
CA ARG A 114 3.40 7.07 -6.93
C ARG A 114 4.13 6.24 -7.97
N ALA A 115 3.38 5.38 -8.66
CA ALA A 115 3.91 4.53 -9.72
C ALA A 115 2.86 4.27 -10.82
N LEU A 116 3.36 4.11 -12.05
CA LEU A 116 2.61 3.44 -13.11
C LEU A 116 2.80 1.94 -12.95
N VAL A 117 1.71 1.21 -12.71
CA VAL A 117 1.74 -0.22 -12.45
C VAL A 117 1.06 -0.95 -13.60
N THR A 118 1.74 -1.93 -14.20
CA THR A 118 1.15 -2.77 -15.26
C THR A 118 0.17 -3.78 -14.66
N ASP A 119 -0.70 -4.34 -15.49
CA ASP A 119 -1.57 -5.48 -15.11
C ASP A 119 -0.77 -6.65 -14.51
N ALA A 120 0.39 -6.98 -15.10
CA ALA A 120 1.25 -8.07 -14.63
C ALA A 120 1.88 -7.77 -13.26
N SER A 121 2.34 -6.53 -13.06
CA SER A 121 2.88 -6.08 -11.78
C SER A 121 1.82 -6.12 -10.68
N LEU A 122 0.60 -5.61 -10.94
CA LEU A 122 -0.49 -5.68 -9.97
C LEU A 122 -0.91 -7.12 -9.67
N ALA A 123 -0.97 -8.00 -10.67
CA ALA A 123 -1.31 -9.41 -10.47
C ALA A 123 -0.31 -10.13 -9.54
N ARG A 124 0.99 -9.79 -9.61
CA ARG A 124 2.01 -10.33 -8.70
C ARG A 124 1.79 -9.85 -7.26
N LEU A 125 1.45 -8.57 -7.06
CA LEU A 125 1.10 -8.05 -5.74
C LEU A 125 -0.12 -8.79 -5.15
N VAL A 126 -1.17 -8.95 -5.95
CA VAL A 126 -2.39 -9.70 -5.55
C VAL A 126 -2.04 -11.14 -5.17
N ALA A 127 -1.26 -11.84 -5.99
CA ALA A 127 -0.86 -13.22 -5.71
C ALA A 127 -0.04 -13.34 -4.41
N GLY A 128 0.90 -12.41 -4.17
CA GLY A 128 1.68 -12.37 -2.93
C GLY A 128 0.80 -12.13 -1.70
N LEU A 129 -0.13 -11.18 -1.79
CA LEU A 129 -1.10 -10.93 -0.70
C LEU A 129 -2.01 -12.12 -0.44
N GLY A 130 -2.41 -12.84 -1.49
CA GLY A 130 -3.19 -14.08 -1.37
C GLY A 130 -2.46 -15.15 -0.57
N GLN A 131 -1.15 -15.33 -0.81
CA GLN A 131 -0.32 -16.26 -0.05
C GLN A 131 -0.21 -15.88 1.42
N VAL A 132 0.03 -14.59 1.73
CA VAL A 132 0.11 -14.09 3.11
C VAL A 132 -1.23 -14.24 3.83
N LYS A 133 -2.33 -13.91 3.15
CA LYS A 133 -3.69 -14.08 3.67
C LYS A 133 -4.00 -15.54 3.99
N ASP A 134 -3.71 -16.47 3.08
CA ASP A 134 -3.98 -17.89 3.27
C ASP A 134 -3.11 -18.53 4.37
N ALA A 135 -1.86 -18.05 4.53
CA ALA A 135 -0.95 -18.48 5.58
C ALA A 135 -1.21 -17.82 6.94
N GLY A 136 -1.95 -16.71 6.97
CA GLY A 136 -2.15 -15.89 8.17
C GLY A 136 -0.88 -15.21 8.68
N GLN A 137 0.18 -15.16 7.89
CA GLN A 137 1.43 -14.44 8.16
C GLN A 137 2.33 -14.54 6.93
N GLY A 138 3.31 -13.66 6.83
CA GLY A 138 4.33 -13.73 5.78
C GLY A 138 4.76 -12.38 5.26
N VAL A 139 5.49 -12.42 4.16
CA VAL A 139 6.08 -11.24 3.52
C VAL A 139 5.69 -11.24 2.05
N VAL A 140 5.24 -10.08 1.58
CA VAL A 140 5.15 -9.76 0.16
C VAL A 140 6.25 -8.76 -0.16
N ASP A 141 7.22 -9.15 -0.98
CA ASP A 141 8.19 -8.24 -1.56
C ASP A 141 7.78 -7.96 -3.01
N TRP A 142 7.17 -6.79 -3.26
CA TRP A 142 6.65 -6.41 -4.58
C TRP A 142 7.45 -5.27 -5.20
N THR A 143 7.81 -5.42 -6.47
CA THR A 143 8.47 -4.38 -7.27
C THR A 143 7.51 -3.85 -8.33
N VAL A 144 7.52 -2.53 -8.55
CA VAL A 144 6.69 -1.87 -9.56
C VAL A 144 7.07 -2.35 -10.97
N ALA A 145 8.37 -2.48 -11.24
CA ALA A 145 8.89 -2.92 -12.53
C ALA A 145 8.50 -4.37 -12.87
N ASP A 146 8.35 -4.66 -14.16
CA ASP A 146 8.14 -6.01 -14.68
C ASP A 146 9.39 -6.89 -14.63
#